data_AF-A0AAD9GU22-F1
#
_entry.id   AF-A0AAD9GU22-F1
#
_cell.length_a   1.000
_cell.length_b   1.000
_cell.length_c   1.000
_cell.angle_alpha   90.00
_cell.angle_beta   90.00
_cell.angle_gamma   90.00
#
_symmetry.space_group_name_H-M   'P 1'
#
loop_
_entity.id
_entity.type
_entity.pdbx_description
1 polymer ?
#
loop_
_entity_poly.entity_id
_entity_poly.type
_entity_poly.pdbx_seq_one_letter_code
_entity_poly.pdbx_strand_id
1 'polypeptide(L)'
;MVDLSPTLCRPRHLDPERLRARLGSEKFDKLRYHEAAVVSTAPMQFQLFALSSDTLFIVPLMSRGEAVPDMSLPLQDISKVERVVPANKKQCGLLLLPTSQLFRLQLCVSMSTKLPSELFFSTFEPQTQLFFQLSIALRTSFQKQLIPRLQLVDNKPEQRLELTRLLEMLVSDLARAHNDTERSRLLDELTAAAYCSRELKKLFFEDRTHSQGCIGLGALLVRQFSNRLRPRENVETKVEFLLSITRLLGVMCFDMQPRTSYLELLAVGELVPNLLGRGAESYTVNCKAHDGDDVRACVLREDFMDAQASLLLALDAMQQYEDFRLHQHQQMRGLLIERSTSVMRQALQASAFPEWLPKFFKRLCIAMSRAAIAIEQQHELEDDDIEVEGGIDEDDDFNCREALEQSQILALWRCAAILELLLQSDVASGGDQVLGILLRTRKDCIDMYLRTPRFMTALSTSGISHLEDVALKLSRFLESLRDRQRGQRK
;
A
#
# COMPACT_ATOMS: atom_id res chain seq x y z
N MET A 1 8.51 32.72 -43.33
CA MET A 1 7.24 32.03 -43.06
C MET A 1 7.30 31.53 -41.63
N VAL A 2 6.46 32.07 -40.76
CA VAL A 2 6.38 31.66 -39.36
C VAL A 2 5.52 30.40 -39.33
N ASP A 3 6.12 29.25 -39.06
CA ASP A 3 5.39 28.01 -38.79
C ASP A 3 4.58 28.21 -37.50
N LEU A 4 3.30 28.53 -37.67
CA LEU A 4 2.31 28.49 -36.60
C LEU A 4 2.16 27.01 -36.21
N SER A 5 2.75 26.65 -35.07
CA SER A 5 2.48 25.38 -34.39
C SER A 5 0.97 25.16 -34.34
N PRO A 6 0.44 24.00 -34.77
CA PRO A 6 -0.98 23.75 -34.71
C PRO A 6 -1.41 23.93 -33.25
N THR A 7 -2.35 24.85 -33.01
CA THR A 7 -3.02 24.95 -31.73
C THR A 7 -3.57 23.57 -31.41
N LEU A 8 -2.87 22.85 -30.53
CA LEU A 8 -3.34 21.60 -29.94
C LEU A 8 -4.65 21.97 -29.24
N CYS A 9 -5.77 21.75 -29.92
CA CYS A 9 -7.08 21.77 -29.31
C CYS A 9 -7.00 20.76 -28.17
N ARG A 10 -6.82 21.24 -26.93
CA ARG A 10 -6.94 20.39 -25.74
C ARG A 10 -8.25 19.63 -25.93
N PRO A 11 -8.27 18.29 -25.88
CA PRO A 11 -9.52 17.58 -25.80
C PRO A 11 -10.21 18.19 -24.59
N ARG A 12 -11.34 18.88 -24.80
CA ARG A 12 -12.18 19.27 -23.69
C ARG A 12 -12.41 17.98 -22.94
N HIS A 13 -12.11 17.94 -21.63
CA HIS A 13 -12.56 16.84 -20.80
C HIS A 13 -13.99 16.53 -21.20
N LEU A 14 -14.29 15.28 -21.55
CA LEU A 14 -15.66 14.92 -21.91
C LEU A 14 -16.54 15.45 -20.79
N ASP A 15 -17.52 16.27 -21.16
CA ASP A 15 -18.58 16.72 -20.24
C ASP A 15 -19.07 15.47 -19.46
N PRO A 16 -19.17 15.53 -18.12
CA PRO A 16 -19.63 14.42 -17.29
C PRO A 16 -20.84 13.68 -17.86
N GLU A 17 -21.80 14.39 -18.45
CA GLU A 17 -23.00 13.78 -19.06
C GLU A 17 -22.69 13.00 -20.34
N ARG A 18 -21.73 13.45 -21.14
CA ARG A 18 -21.26 12.70 -22.33
C ARG A 18 -20.46 11.47 -21.93
N LEU A 19 -19.70 11.56 -20.84
CA LEU A 19 -18.98 10.43 -20.27
C LEU A 19 -19.96 9.39 -19.70
N ARG A 20 -20.98 9.84 -18.95
CA ARG A 20 -22.05 9.00 -18.43
C ARG A 20 -22.81 8.30 -19.56
N ALA A 21 -23.19 9.02 -20.62
CA ALA A 21 -23.87 8.43 -21.77
C ALA A 21 -23.05 7.35 -22.48
N ARG A 22 -21.71 7.50 -22.48
CA ARG A 22 -20.81 6.57 -23.17
C ARG A 22 -20.46 5.33 -22.36
N LEU A 23 -20.19 5.48 -21.07
CA LEU A 23 -19.88 4.36 -20.18
C LEU A 23 -21.14 3.64 -19.66
N GLY A 24 -22.30 4.30 -19.72
CA GLY A 24 -23.52 3.90 -19.03
C GLY A 24 -23.50 4.32 -17.56
N SER A 25 -24.69 4.59 -17.00
CA SER A 25 -24.85 5.11 -15.63
C SER A 25 -24.16 4.24 -14.58
N GLU A 26 -24.29 2.92 -14.67
CA GLU A 26 -23.74 2.00 -13.67
C GLU A 26 -22.20 2.06 -13.58
N LYS A 27 -21.51 2.13 -14.72
CA LYS A 27 -20.04 2.26 -14.73
C LYS A 27 -19.61 3.66 -14.34
N PHE A 28 -20.34 4.67 -14.79
CA PHE A 28 -20.07 6.07 -14.47
C PHE A 28 -20.15 6.33 -12.97
N ASP A 29 -21.16 5.80 -12.29
CA ASP A 29 -21.35 6.01 -10.85
C ASP A 29 -20.26 5.31 -10.00
N LYS A 30 -19.52 4.34 -10.59
CA LYS A 30 -18.37 3.67 -9.98
C LYS A 30 -17.03 4.34 -10.28
N LEU A 31 -16.99 5.37 -11.14
CA LEU A 31 -15.76 6.07 -11.47
C LEU A 31 -15.21 6.86 -10.29
N ARG A 32 -13.90 6.78 -10.12
CA ARG A 32 -13.13 7.51 -9.13
C ARG A 32 -12.33 8.65 -9.75
N TYR A 33 -11.88 8.46 -10.98
CA TYR A 33 -11.02 9.42 -11.68
C TYR A 33 -11.13 9.26 -13.19
N HIS A 34 -10.95 10.34 -13.95
CA HIS A 34 -10.79 10.25 -15.41
C HIS A 34 -9.92 11.38 -15.97
N GLU A 35 -9.11 11.07 -16.99
CA GLU A 35 -8.25 12.02 -17.69
C GLU A 35 -8.09 11.62 -19.17
N ALA A 36 -7.91 12.61 -20.05
CA ALA A 36 -7.59 12.35 -21.45
C ALA A 36 -6.08 12.10 -21.60
N ALA A 37 -5.72 11.05 -22.34
CA ALA A 37 -4.35 10.72 -22.67
C ALA A 37 -4.24 10.20 -24.11
N VAL A 38 -3.03 10.06 -24.61
CA VAL A 38 -2.74 9.41 -25.90
C VAL A 38 -2.10 8.09 -25.63
N VAL A 39 -2.62 7.02 -26.24
CA VAL A 39 -2.15 5.65 -26.03
C VAL A 39 -1.54 5.11 -27.32
N SER A 40 -0.55 4.25 -27.16
CA SER A 40 0.13 3.52 -28.22
C SER A 40 -0.70 2.40 -28.84
N THR A 41 -2.02 2.58 -28.97
CA THR A 41 -2.84 1.69 -29.81
C THR A 41 -2.61 2.02 -31.27
N ALA A 42 -2.77 1.06 -32.17
CA ALA A 42 -2.77 1.31 -33.61
C ALA A 42 -4.22 1.39 -34.11
N PRO A 43 -4.67 2.51 -34.72
CA PRO A 43 -3.96 3.79 -34.89
C PRO A 43 -3.87 4.58 -33.57
N MET A 44 -2.87 5.47 -33.47
CA MET A 44 -2.72 6.36 -32.32
C MET A 44 -3.94 7.27 -32.21
N GLN A 45 -4.63 7.24 -31.08
CA GLN A 45 -5.85 7.99 -30.87
C GLN A 45 -5.85 8.65 -29.49
N PHE A 46 -6.54 9.78 -29.40
CA PHE A 46 -6.91 10.36 -28.11
C PHE A 46 -7.88 9.42 -27.42
N GLN A 47 -7.55 9.02 -26.20
CA GLN A 47 -8.35 8.11 -25.39
C GLN A 47 -8.61 8.77 -24.03
N LEU A 48 -9.76 8.46 -23.46
CA LEU A 48 -10.07 8.79 -22.09
C LEU A 48 -9.71 7.59 -21.23
N PHE A 49 -8.86 7.81 -20.24
CA PHE A 49 -8.68 6.88 -19.13
C PHE A 49 -9.71 7.22 -18.08
N ALA A 50 -10.52 6.24 -17.69
CA ALA A 50 -11.44 6.36 -16.58
C ALA A 50 -11.19 5.18 -15.62
N LEU A 51 -11.00 5.49 -14.35
CA LEU A 51 -10.58 4.54 -13.32
C LEU A 51 -11.71 4.35 -12.32
N SER A 52 -12.17 3.10 -12.13
CA SER A 52 -13.04 2.69 -11.02
C SER A 52 -12.21 2.09 -9.87
N SER A 53 -12.87 1.50 -8.89
CA SER A 53 -12.22 0.78 -7.77
C SER A 53 -11.45 -0.48 -8.18
N ASP A 54 -11.76 -1.04 -9.34
CA ASP A 54 -11.38 -2.40 -9.74
C ASP A 54 -11.04 -2.51 -11.24
N THR A 55 -11.34 -1.47 -12.03
CA THR A 55 -11.24 -1.51 -13.49
C THR A 55 -10.67 -0.20 -14.03
N LEU A 56 -9.79 -0.32 -15.02
CA LEU A 56 -9.37 0.79 -15.87
C LEU A 56 -10.09 0.70 -17.21
N PHE A 57 -10.85 1.74 -17.54
CA PHE A 57 -11.51 1.92 -18.82
C PHE A 57 -10.66 2.82 -19.71
N ILE A 58 -10.45 2.41 -20.95
CA ILE A 58 -9.74 3.17 -21.98
C ILE A 58 -10.69 3.33 -23.16
N VAL A 59 -11.16 4.56 -23.35
CA VAL A 59 -12.30 4.88 -24.24
C VAL A 59 -11.84 5.84 -25.34
N PRO A 60 -11.92 5.50 -26.65
CA PRO A 60 -11.44 6.35 -27.73
C PRO A 60 -12.29 7.63 -27.91
N LEU A 61 -11.69 8.81 -27.73
CA LEU A 61 -12.39 10.10 -27.80
C LEU A 61 -12.77 10.52 -29.23
N MET A 62 -12.07 10.02 -30.24
CA MET A 62 -12.27 10.36 -31.65
C MET A 62 -12.34 9.08 -32.49
N SER A 63 -13.53 8.73 -32.99
CA SER A 63 -13.71 7.66 -33.97
C SER A 63 -13.68 8.23 -35.39
N ARG A 64 -12.52 8.18 -36.05
CA ARG A 64 -12.43 8.35 -37.51
C ARG A 64 -12.43 6.97 -38.16
N GLY A 65 -13.61 6.40 -38.42
CA GLY A 65 -13.76 5.06 -39.03
C GLY A 65 -14.32 4.00 -38.09
N GLU A 66 -14.12 2.70 -38.41
CA GLU A 66 -14.54 1.57 -37.58
C GLU A 66 -14.19 1.83 -36.11
N ALA A 67 -15.22 1.82 -35.25
CA ALA A 67 -15.08 2.17 -33.86
C ALA A 67 -14.14 1.18 -33.18
N VAL A 68 -12.93 1.64 -32.81
CA VAL A 68 -12.07 0.88 -31.90
C VAL A 68 -12.89 0.61 -30.64
N PRO A 69 -13.04 -0.65 -30.21
CA PRO A 69 -13.86 -0.97 -29.06
C PRO A 69 -13.26 -0.36 -27.79
N ASP A 70 -14.14 0.06 -26.88
CA ASP A 70 -13.73 0.46 -25.54
C ASP A 70 -12.96 -0.70 -24.88
N MET A 71 -11.79 -0.40 -24.33
CA MET A 71 -10.99 -1.39 -23.63
C MET A 71 -11.27 -1.29 -22.13
N SER A 72 -11.58 -2.44 -21.52
CA SER A 72 -11.83 -2.56 -20.08
C SER A 72 -10.78 -3.51 -19.52
N LEU A 73 -9.90 -2.99 -18.68
CA LEU A 73 -8.81 -3.74 -18.05
C LEU A 73 -9.09 -3.84 -16.54
N PRO A 74 -9.47 -5.01 -16.03
CA PRO A 74 -9.48 -5.24 -14.59
C PRO A 74 -8.09 -4.93 -14.01
N LEU A 75 -8.05 -4.26 -12.86
CA LEU A 75 -6.78 -3.84 -12.24
C LEU A 75 -5.90 -5.03 -11.84
N GLN A 76 -6.51 -6.18 -11.59
CA GLN A 76 -5.80 -7.45 -11.34
C GLN A 76 -4.99 -7.95 -12.55
N ASP A 77 -5.32 -7.50 -13.76
CA ASP A 77 -4.63 -7.89 -15.01
C ASP A 77 -3.50 -6.93 -15.38
N ILE A 78 -3.26 -5.92 -14.55
CA ILE A 78 -2.19 -4.94 -14.72
C ILE A 78 -1.13 -5.22 -13.66
N SER A 79 0.08 -5.57 -14.10
CA SER A 79 1.19 -5.90 -13.20
C SER A 79 1.88 -4.65 -12.67
N LYS A 80 2.10 -3.63 -13.52
CA LYS A 80 2.83 -2.43 -13.14
C LYS A 80 2.48 -1.23 -14.00
N VAL A 81 2.60 -0.04 -13.41
CA VAL A 81 2.70 1.23 -14.12
C VAL A 81 4.02 1.91 -13.79
N GLU A 82 4.71 2.42 -14.81
CA GLU A 82 6.00 3.11 -14.66
C GLU A 82 6.05 4.37 -15.50
N ARG A 83 6.76 5.39 -15.01
CA ARG A 83 7.23 6.49 -15.86
C ARG A 83 8.49 6.05 -16.58
N VAL A 84 8.53 6.22 -17.90
CA VAL A 84 9.63 5.75 -18.75
C VAL A 84 10.16 6.85 -19.66
N VAL A 85 11.41 6.72 -20.08
CA VAL A 85 12.00 7.58 -21.13
C VAL A 85 11.69 6.94 -22.50
N PRO A 86 11.28 7.71 -23.52
CA PRO A 86 11.05 7.16 -24.86
C PRO A 86 12.32 6.52 -25.42
N ALA A 87 12.23 5.26 -25.83
CA ALA A 87 13.32 4.47 -26.41
C ALA A 87 13.30 4.46 -27.95
N ASN A 88 12.17 4.78 -28.59
CA ASN A 88 12.03 4.73 -30.04
C ASN A 88 11.16 5.85 -30.60
N LYS A 89 11.21 6.04 -31.93
CA LYS A 89 10.45 7.10 -32.63
C LYS A 89 8.95 7.02 -32.42
N LYS A 90 8.37 5.81 -32.29
CA LYS A 90 6.93 5.64 -32.03
C LYS A 90 6.55 6.17 -30.65
N GLN A 91 7.35 5.89 -29.63
CA GLN A 91 7.16 6.41 -28.28
C GLN A 91 7.39 7.92 -28.20
N CYS A 92 8.41 8.45 -28.90
CA CYS A 92 8.58 9.90 -29.02
C CYS A 92 7.35 10.57 -29.66
N GLY A 93 6.72 9.90 -30.63
CA GLY A 93 5.50 10.37 -31.28
C GLY A 93 4.26 10.43 -30.38
N LEU A 94 4.30 9.81 -29.19
CA LEU A 94 3.21 9.91 -28.20
C LEU A 94 3.29 11.20 -27.38
N LEU A 95 4.48 11.80 -27.27
CA LEU A 95 4.70 13.02 -26.50
C LEU A 95 4.08 14.21 -27.22
N LEU A 96 3.01 14.74 -26.65
CA LEU A 96 2.26 15.84 -27.25
C LEU A 96 2.91 17.20 -27.03
N LEU A 97 3.64 17.34 -25.91
CA LEU A 97 4.36 18.54 -25.53
C LEU A 97 5.78 18.18 -25.05
N PRO A 98 6.75 19.10 -25.10
CA PRO A 98 8.09 18.89 -24.55
C PRO A 98 8.10 18.51 -23.07
N THR A 99 7.05 18.88 -22.34
CA THR A 99 6.86 18.61 -20.91
C THR A 99 6.00 17.37 -20.64
N SER A 100 5.47 16.71 -21.68
CA SER A 100 4.67 15.49 -21.52
C SER A 100 5.53 14.37 -20.93
N GLN A 101 4.91 13.55 -20.08
CA GLN A 101 5.54 12.37 -19.50
C GLN A 101 5.01 11.12 -20.20
N LEU A 102 5.91 10.19 -20.49
CA LEU A 102 5.55 8.89 -21.04
C LEU A 102 5.46 7.87 -19.91
N PHE A 103 4.38 7.09 -19.94
CA PHE A 103 4.11 6.02 -19.00
C PHE A 103 3.99 4.69 -19.73
N ARG A 104 4.43 3.63 -19.06
CA ARG A 104 4.32 2.24 -19.48
C ARG A 104 3.38 1.52 -18.52
N LEU A 105 2.33 0.91 -19.06
CA LEU A 105 1.43 0.00 -18.38
C LEU A 105 1.79 -1.43 -18.82
N GLN A 106 2.19 -2.27 -17.88
CA GLN A 106 2.53 -3.66 -18.13
C GLN A 106 1.33 -4.55 -17.75
N LEU A 107 0.91 -5.41 -18.66
CA LEU A 107 -0.22 -6.32 -18.47
C LEU A 107 0.28 -7.71 -18.09
N CYS A 108 -0.54 -8.45 -17.33
CA CYS A 108 -0.32 -9.86 -17.04
C CYS A 108 -0.50 -10.69 -18.32
N VAL A 109 0.38 -11.66 -18.55
CA VAL A 109 0.51 -12.41 -19.82
C VAL A 109 -0.71 -13.31 -20.14
N SER A 110 -1.66 -13.46 -19.21
CA SER A 110 -2.82 -14.37 -19.32
C SER A 110 -3.94 -13.92 -20.25
N MET A 111 -3.87 -12.71 -20.81
CA MET A 111 -4.93 -12.21 -21.68
C MET A 111 -4.73 -12.65 -23.13
N SER A 112 -5.86 -12.99 -23.78
CA SER A 112 -5.96 -13.44 -25.17
C SER A 112 -4.92 -12.82 -26.11
N THR A 113 -4.47 -13.59 -27.11
CA THR A 113 -3.46 -13.23 -28.14
C THR A 113 -3.67 -11.90 -28.87
N LYS A 114 -4.76 -11.17 -28.60
CA LYS A 114 -5.15 -9.91 -29.22
C LYS A 114 -4.68 -8.65 -28.46
N LEU A 115 -4.32 -8.74 -27.17
CA LEU A 115 -3.84 -7.57 -26.40
C LEU A 115 -2.30 -7.57 -26.30
N PRO A 116 -1.63 -6.42 -26.50
CA PRO A 116 -0.20 -6.33 -26.31
C PRO A 116 0.16 -6.47 -24.82
N SER A 117 1.30 -7.08 -24.51
CA SER A 117 1.81 -7.22 -23.14
C SER A 117 2.15 -5.89 -22.46
N GLU A 118 2.31 -4.82 -23.25
CA GLU A 118 2.59 -3.47 -22.78
C GLU A 118 1.77 -2.43 -23.54
N LEU A 119 1.30 -1.41 -22.82
CA LEU A 119 0.66 -0.22 -23.37
C LEU A 119 1.43 1.02 -22.94
N PHE A 120 1.77 1.89 -23.88
CA PHE A 120 2.39 3.17 -23.57
C PHE A 120 1.35 4.27 -23.65
N PHE A 121 1.37 5.22 -22.71
CA PHE A 121 0.49 6.37 -22.76
C PHE A 121 1.20 7.66 -22.34
N SER A 122 0.79 8.77 -22.94
CA SER A 122 1.28 10.11 -22.63
C SER A 122 0.12 11.02 -22.27
N THR A 123 0.28 11.79 -21.20
CA THR A 123 -0.70 12.79 -20.78
C THR A 123 -0.37 14.17 -21.35
N PHE A 124 -1.35 15.06 -21.34
CA PHE A 124 -1.19 16.44 -21.81
C PHE A 124 -0.47 17.31 -20.79
N GLU A 125 -0.79 17.11 -19.52
CA GLU A 125 -0.22 17.92 -18.45
C GLU A 125 1.07 17.26 -17.95
N PRO A 126 2.15 18.06 -17.74
CA PRO A 126 3.36 17.56 -17.09
C PRO A 126 3.09 16.99 -15.68
N GLN A 127 1.92 17.28 -15.11
CA GLN A 127 1.53 16.95 -13.74
C GLN A 127 0.15 16.27 -13.73
N THR A 128 0.06 15.14 -14.42
CA THR A 128 -1.13 14.28 -14.44
C THR A 128 -1.35 13.59 -13.08
N GLN A 129 -2.62 13.43 -12.66
CA GLN A 129 -2.93 12.51 -11.56
C GLN A 129 -3.09 11.08 -12.03
N LEU A 130 -3.28 10.83 -13.32
CA LEU A 130 -3.61 9.51 -13.86
C LEU A 130 -2.60 8.45 -13.40
N PHE A 131 -1.30 8.72 -13.55
CA PHE A 131 -0.26 7.80 -13.10
C PHE A 131 -0.37 7.50 -11.60
N PHE A 132 -0.60 8.54 -10.81
CA PHE A 132 -0.68 8.47 -9.37
C PHE A 132 -1.93 7.69 -8.90
N GLN A 133 -3.10 8.05 -9.41
CA GLN A 133 -4.38 7.40 -9.12
C GLN A 133 -4.33 5.92 -9.54
N LEU A 134 -3.75 5.64 -10.70
CA LEU A 134 -3.57 4.27 -11.18
C LEU A 134 -2.59 3.50 -10.29
N SER A 135 -1.45 4.10 -9.90
CA SER A 135 -0.48 3.47 -9.00
C SER A 135 -1.11 3.10 -7.64
N ILE A 136 -1.91 4.00 -7.06
CA ILE A 136 -2.66 3.72 -5.82
C ILE A 136 -3.70 2.63 -6.05
N ALA A 137 -4.46 2.70 -7.14
CA ALA A 137 -5.50 1.74 -7.42
C ALA A 137 -4.93 0.33 -7.65
N LEU A 138 -3.81 0.21 -8.36
CA LEU A 138 -3.08 -1.05 -8.52
C LEU A 138 -2.59 -1.58 -7.18
N ARG A 139 -1.93 -0.75 -6.37
CA ARG A 139 -1.47 -1.13 -5.02
C ARG A 139 -2.64 -1.61 -4.14
N THR A 140 -3.77 -0.94 -4.23
CA THR A 140 -4.98 -1.27 -3.45
C THR A 140 -5.61 -2.56 -3.95
N SER A 141 -5.73 -2.72 -5.27
CA SER A 141 -6.22 -3.95 -5.90
C SER A 141 -5.36 -5.15 -5.52
N PHE A 142 -4.03 -5.00 -5.57
CA PHE A 142 -3.08 -6.02 -5.19
C PHE A 142 -3.23 -6.44 -3.73
N GLN A 143 -3.39 -5.50 -2.80
CA GLN A 143 -3.68 -5.82 -1.39
C GLN A 143 -5.02 -6.54 -1.21
N LYS A 144 -6.07 -6.13 -1.92
CA LYS A 144 -7.41 -6.74 -1.82
C LYS A 144 -7.45 -8.20 -2.22
N GLN A 145 -6.52 -8.67 -3.05
CA GLN A 145 -6.45 -10.08 -3.46
C GLN A 145 -6.17 -11.04 -2.29
N LEU A 146 -5.49 -10.56 -1.24
CA LEU A 146 -5.13 -11.35 -0.06
C LEU A 146 -5.87 -10.94 1.22
N ILE A 147 -6.66 -9.86 1.17
CA ILE A 147 -7.59 -9.56 2.26
C ILE A 147 -8.75 -10.57 2.12
N PRO A 148 -9.10 -11.35 3.17
CA PRO A 148 -10.14 -12.37 3.11
C PRO A 148 -11.40 -11.83 2.40
N ARG A 149 -12.03 -12.60 1.49
CA ARG A 149 -13.12 -12.11 0.62
C ARG A 149 -14.24 -11.43 1.42
N LEU A 150 -14.21 -10.10 1.42
CA LEU A 150 -15.23 -9.27 2.04
C LEU A 150 -16.40 -9.19 1.08
N GLN A 151 -17.53 -9.78 1.45
CA GLN A 151 -18.79 -9.47 0.79
C GLN A 151 -19.11 -8.01 1.11
N LEU A 152 -18.83 -7.13 0.15
CA LEU A 152 -19.24 -5.73 0.21
C LEU A 152 -20.75 -5.70 0.01
N VAL A 153 -21.48 -5.47 1.10
CA VAL A 153 -22.92 -5.20 1.03
C VAL A 153 -23.10 -3.71 0.81
N ASP A 154 -23.80 -3.35 -0.26
CA ASP A 154 -24.24 -1.96 -0.47
C ASP A 154 -25.33 -1.63 0.55
N ASN A 155 -24.99 -0.75 1.49
CA ASN A 155 -25.91 -0.36 2.56
C ASN A 155 -26.95 0.66 2.08
N LYS A 156 -28.21 0.45 2.45
CA LYS A 156 -29.33 1.38 2.20
C LYS A 156 -29.20 2.63 3.11
N PRO A 157 -29.75 3.80 2.73
CA PRO A 157 -29.66 5.02 3.51
C PRO A 157 -30.24 4.92 4.94
N GLU A 158 -31.24 4.08 5.17
CA GLU A 158 -31.81 3.82 6.51
C GLU A 158 -30.79 3.15 7.45
N GLN A 159 -29.93 2.27 6.92
CA GLN A 159 -28.87 1.60 7.68
C GLN A 159 -27.75 2.58 8.08
N ARG A 160 -27.60 3.72 7.40
CA ARG A 160 -26.57 4.72 7.72
C ARG A 160 -26.82 5.41 9.06
N LEU A 161 -28.07 5.74 9.38
CA LEU A 161 -28.42 6.38 10.65
C LEU A 161 -28.19 5.41 11.83
N GLU A 162 -28.52 4.14 11.65
CA GLU A 162 -28.25 3.08 12.64
C GLU A 162 -26.74 2.89 12.85
N LEU A 163 -25.96 2.79 11.77
CA LEU A 163 -24.50 2.70 11.84
C LEU A 163 -23.87 3.91 12.55
N THR A 164 -24.39 5.10 12.32
CA THR A 164 -23.91 6.32 12.98
C THR A 164 -24.13 6.24 14.50
N ARG A 165 -25.34 5.86 14.94
CA ARG A 165 -25.65 5.69 16.37
C ARG A 165 -24.83 4.58 17.02
N LEU A 166 -24.63 3.47 16.32
CA LEU A 166 -23.79 2.36 16.80
C LEU A 166 -22.34 2.82 16.98
N LEU A 167 -21.81 3.60 16.04
CA LEU A 167 -20.47 4.17 16.15
C LEU A 167 -20.35 5.13 17.36
N GLU A 168 -21.32 6.02 17.57
CA GLU A 168 -21.34 6.94 18.73
C GLU A 168 -21.39 6.19 20.07
N MET A 169 -22.19 5.11 20.15
CA MET A 169 -22.24 4.24 21.34
C MET A 169 -20.89 3.54 21.56
N LEU A 170 -20.30 2.96 20.52
CA LEU A 170 -19.01 2.27 20.62
C LEU A 170 -17.87 3.22 21.01
N VAL A 171 -17.84 4.45 20.49
CA VAL A 171 -16.87 5.48 20.92
C VAL A 171 -17.05 5.81 22.40
N SER A 172 -18.30 5.89 22.87
CA SER A 172 -18.61 6.10 24.29
C SER A 172 -18.17 4.93 25.15
N ASP A 173 -18.38 3.70 24.70
CA ASP A 173 -18.00 2.48 25.43
C ASP A 173 -16.47 2.31 25.45
N LEU A 174 -15.77 2.61 24.35
CA LEU A 174 -14.31 2.66 24.32
C LEU A 174 -13.74 3.64 25.35
N ALA A 175 -14.39 4.80 25.50
CA ALA A 175 -13.99 5.82 26.47
C ALA A 175 -14.29 5.40 27.92
N ARG A 176 -15.34 4.59 28.16
CA ARG A 176 -15.74 4.09 29.48
C ARG A 176 -15.06 2.79 29.89
N ALA A 177 -14.53 2.02 28.93
CA ALA A 177 -13.90 0.74 29.18
C ALA A 177 -12.83 0.83 30.28
N HIS A 178 -12.78 -0.18 31.14
CA HIS A 178 -12.06 -0.11 32.41
C HIS A 178 -10.56 -0.44 32.25
N ASN A 179 -10.20 -1.20 31.22
CA ASN A 179 -8.84 -1.61 30.95
C ASN A 179 -8.54 -1.72 29.44
N ASP A 180 -7.27 -1.86 29.11
CA ASP A 180 -6.79 -1.91 27.72
C ASP A 180 -7.18 -3.22 27.00
N THR A 181 -7.46 -4.31 27.73
CA THR A 181 -7.96 -5.57 27.15
C THR A 181 -9.38 -5.42 26.59
N GLU A 182 -10.28 -4.80 27.35
CA GLU A 182 -11.66 -4.51 26.93
C GLU A 182 -11.66 -3.55 25.73
N ARG A 183 -10.83 -2.51 25.78
CA ARG A 183 -10.65 -1.60 24.64
C ARG A 183 -10.14 -2.31 23.39
N SER A 184 -9.18 -3.22 23.53
CA SER A 184 -8.63 -3.98 22.40
C SER A 184 -9.71 -4.81 21.70
N ARG A 185 -10.55 -5.54 22.47
CA ARG A 185 -11.66 -6.32 21.93
C ARG A 185 -12.66 -5.47 21.14
N LEU A 186 -13.08 -4.33 21.69
CA LEU A 186 -13.99 -3.40 21.01
C LEU A 186 -13.40 -2.88 19.70
N LEU A 187 -12.10 -2.58 19.68
CA LEU A 187 -11.41 -2.10 18.48
C LEU A 187 -11.22 -3.21 17.43
N ASP A 188 -10.98 -4.45 17.85
CA ASP A 188 -10.85 -5.60 16.94
C ASP A 188 -12.19 -5.95 16.28
N GLU A 189 -13.28 -5.94 17.05
CA GLU A 189 -14.64 -6.10 16.52
C GLU A 189 -14.97 -4.99 15.50
N LEU A 190 -14.64 -3.74 15.83
CA LEU A 190 -14.84 -2.62 14.93
C LEU A 190 -13.97 -2.73 13.66
N THR A 191 -12.74 -3.22 13.79
CA THR A 191 -11.84 -3.47 12.67
C THR A 191 -12.43 -4.51 11.71
N ALA A 192 -12.95 -5.63 12.25
CA ALA A 192 -13.61 -6.66 11.46
C ALA A 192 -14.85 -6.11 10.73
N ALA A 193 -15.70 -5.33 11.42
CA ALA A 193 -16.87 -4.70 10.82
C ALA A 193 -16.49 -3.70 9.71
N ALA A 194 -15.41 -2.94 9.91
CA ALA A 194 -14.94 -1.93 8.96
C ALA A 194 -14.35 -2.52 7.67
N TYR A 195 -13.82 -3.74 7.73
CA TYR A 195 -13.46 -4.46 6.50
C TYR A 195 -14.71 -4.72 5.63
N CYS A 196 -15.82 -5.10 6.23
CA CYS A 196 -17.06 -5.44 5.50
C CYS A 196 -17.90 -4.23 5.08
N SER A 197 -17.62 -3.01 5.57
CA SER A 197 -18.49 -1.84 5.37
C SER A 197 -17.74 -0.60 4.89
N ARG A 198 -17.87 -0.29 3.60
CA ARG A 198 -17.34 0.98 3.02
C ARG A 198 -17.98 2.20 3.67
N GLU A 199 -19.23 2.08 4.10
CA GLU A 199 -19.98 3.17 4.72
C GLU A 199 -19.46 3.48 6.13
N LEU A 200 -19.16 2.46 6.92
CA LEU A 200 -18.56 2.63 8.25
C LEU A 200 -17.20 3.35 8.15
N LYS A 201 -16.39 3.03 7.13
CA LYS A 201 -15.13 3.75 6.88
C LYS A 201 -15.31 5.24 6.65
N LYS A 202 -16.39 5.65 5.95
CA LYS A 202 -16.71 7.08 5.78
C LYS A 202 -17.13 7.72 7.09
N LEU A 203 -17.96 7.01 7.87
CA LEU A 203 -18.47 7.52 9.15
C LEU A 203 -17.36 7.75 10.17
N PHE A 204 -16.28 6.96 10.17
CA PHE A 204 -15.15 7.16 11.08
C PHE A 204 -14.52 8.56 11.04
N PHE A 205 -14.53 9.20 9.87
CA PHE A 205 -14.00 10.54 9.70
C PHE A 205 -15.06 11.64 9.71
N GLU A 206 -16.34 11.26 9.58
CA GLU A 206 -17.46 12.17 9.81
C GLU A 206 -17.85 12.23 11.29
N ASP A 207 -17.37 11.30 12.11
CA ASP A 207 -17.60 11.23 13.54
C ASP A 207 -17.14 12.53 14.23
N ARG A 208 -18.09 13.18 14.91
CA ARG A 208 -17.88 14.41 15.68
C ARG A 208 -18.04 14.17 17.18
N THR A 209 -18.06 12.92 17.62
CA THR A 209 -18.15 12.59 19.04
C THR A 209 -17.01 13.26 19.81
N HIS A 210 -17.38 14.02 20.85
CA HIS A 210 -16.42 14.67 21.73
C HIS A 210 -16.09 13.72 22.89
N SER A 211 -14.86 13.21 22.94
CA SER A 211 -14.40 12.32 24.00
C SER A 211 -12.97 12.63 24.43
N GLN A 212 -12.74 12.74 25.73
CA GLN A 212 -11.43 13.03 26.34
C GLN A 212 -10.73 14.28 25.76
N GLY A 213 -11.49 15.27 25.31
CA GLY A 213 -10.98 16.49 24.67
C GLY A 213 -10.54 16.31 23.21
N CYS A 214 -10.85 15.18 22.58
CA CYS A 214 -10.67 14.93 21.15
C CYS A 214 -12.03 15.01 20.43
N ILE A 215 -12.01 15.40 19.15
CA ILE A 215 -13.20 15.43 18.29
C ILE A 215 -13.04 14.31 17.26
N GLY A 216 -13.89 13.29 17.36
CA GLY A 216 -13.91 12.13 16.48
C GLY A 216 -12.96 11.01 16.90
N LEU A 217 -13.33 9.78 16.53
CA LEU A 217 -12.61 8.55 16.84
C LEU A 217 -11.14 8.57 16.36
N GLY A 218 -10.86 9.03 15.15
CA GLY A 218 -9.50 9.08 14.61
C GLY A 218 -8.53 9.86 15.51
N ALA A 219 -8.92 11.05 15.96
CA ALA A 219 -8.10 11.88 16.84
C ALA A 219 -7.91 11.25 18.24
N LEU A 220 -8.97 10.63 18.77
CA LEU A 220 -8.91 9.90 20.05
C LEU A 220 -7.90 8.74 20.00
N LEU A 221 -7.90 7.99 18.90
CA LEU A 221 -6.99 6.86 18.66
C LEU A 221 -5.54 7.33 18.49
N VAL A 222 -5.30 8.35 17.66
CA VAL A 222 -3.95 8.91 17.43
C VAL A 222 -3.31 9.37 18.74
N ARG A 223 -4.10 10.02 19.61
CA ARG A 223 -3.62 10.49 20.91
C ARG A 223 -3.07 9.38 21.81
N GLN A 224 -3.50 8.13 21.63
CA GLN A 224 -2.99 7.01 22.43
C GLN A 224 -1.50 6.73 22.17
N PHE A 225 -0.99 7.03 20.98
CA PHE A 225 0.43 6.87 20.66
C PHE A 225 1.34 7.90 21.32
N SER A 226 0.80 9.04 21.78
CA SER A 226 1.58 10.05 22.48
C SER A 226 2.12 9.55 23.84
N ASN A 227 1.52 8.51 24.41
CA ASN A 227 1.93 7.92 25.68
C ASN A 227 3.04 6.87 25.48
N ARG A 228 4.22 7.08 26.09
CA ARG A 228 5.33 6.12 26.06
C ARG A 228 5.02 4.82 26.79
N LEU A 229 5.57 3.71 26.30
CA LEU A 229 5.51 2.42 26.99
C LEU A 229 6.42 2.47 28.22
N ARG A 230 5.81 2.44 29.41
CA ARG A 230 6.56 2.52 30.67
C ARG A 230 6.92 1.11 31.18
N PRO A 231 8.15 0.87 31.67
CA PRO A 231 8.57 -0.45 32.15
C PRO A 231 7.80 -1.00 33.37
N ARG A 232 6.97 -0.19 34.02
CA ARG A 232 6.18 -0.57 35.22
C ARG A 232 4.74 -0.96 34.90
N GLU A 233 4.33 -0.86 33.64
CA GLU A 233 2.97 -1.19 33.17
C GLU A 233 2.96 -2.61 32.58
N ASN A 234 1.77 -3.21 32.45
CA ASN A 234 1.60 -4.43 31.67
C ASN A 234 1.82 -4.12 30.18
N VAL A 235 3.07 -4.19 29.74
CA VAL A 235 3.50 -3.76 28.41
C VAL A 235 2.88 -4.61 27.32
N GLU A 236 2.64 -5.90 27.56
CA GLU A 236 1.97 -6.78 26.59
C GLU A 236 0.55 -6.31 26.31
N THR A 237 -0.26 -6.10 27.35
CA THR A 237 -1.63 -5.57 27.18
C THR A 237 -1.60 -4.18 26.52
N LYS A 238 -0.57 -3.37 26.79
CA LYS A 238 -0.45 -2.06 26.15
C LYS A 238 -0.09 -2.15 24.67
N VAL A 239 0.81 -3.06 24.30
CA VAL A 239 1.17 -3.31 22.91
C VAL A 239 0.00 -3.92 22.15
N GLU A 240 -0.75 -4.83 22.76
CA GLU A 240 -1.99 -5.39 22.21
C GLU A 240 -3.02 -4.30 21.92
N PHE A 241 -3.22 -3.37 22.86
CA PHE A 241 -4.08 -2.22 22.64
C PHE A 241 -3.60 -1.32 21.49
N LEU A 242 -2.31 -0.99 21.45
CA LEU A 242 -1.75 -0.19 20.35
C LEU A 242 -1.82 -0.93 19.00
N LEU A 243 -1.71 -2.25 18.99
CA LEU A 243 -1.91 -3.10 17.83
C LEU A 243 -3.35 -3.00 17.31
N SER A 244 -4.36 -3.17 18.17
CA SER A 244 -5.77 -3.03 17.78
C SER A 244 -6.08 -1.62 17.25
N ILE A 245 -5.52 -0.57 17.87
CA ILE A 245 -5.63 0.79 17.34
C ILE A 245 -5.01 0.90 15.94
N THR A 246 -3.80 0.35 15.76
CA THR A 246 -3.07 0.43 14.48
C THR A 246 -3.82 -0.31 13.38
N ARG A 247 -4.39 -1.48 13.68
CA ARG A 247 -5.23 -2.24 12.76
C ARG A 247 -6.47 -1.45 12.36
N LEU A 248 -7.19 -0.86 13.32
CA LEU A 248 -8.37 -0.05 13.03
C LEU A 248 -8.02 1.19 12.18
N LEU A 249 -6.98 1.94 12.56
CA LEU A 249 -6.51 3.09 11.78
C LEU A 249 -6.08 2.66 10.36
N GLY A 250 -5.46 1.49 10.23
CA GLY A 250 -5.09 0.91 8.94
C GLY A 250 -6.32 0.69 8.06
N VAL A 251 -7.39 0.09 8.61
CA VAL A 251 -8.65 -0.14 7.89
C VAL A 251 -9.39 1.16 7.59
N MET A 252 -9.39 2.10 8.54
CA MET A 252 -9.95 3.45 8.38
C MET A 252 -9.31 4.13 7.18
N CYS A 253 -7.99 4.08 7.03
CA CYS A 253 -7.26 4.77 5.96
C CYS A 253 -7.25 3.98 4.63
N PHE A 254 -7.43 2.66 4.67
CA PHE A 254 -7.30 1.80 3.50
C PHE A 254 -8.45 1.96 2.49
N ASP A 255 -8.08 2.16 1.22
CA ASP A 255 -9.00 2.38 0.08
C ASP A 255 -9.95 3.56 0.29
N MET A 256 -9.57 4.52 1.15
CA MET A 256 -10.37 5.71 1.36
C MET A 256 -10.23 6.67 0.20
N GLN A 257 -11.38 7.13 -0.30
CA GLN A 257 -11.41 8.31 -1.15
C GLN A 257 -11.11 9.54 -0.27
N PRO A 258 -10.06 10.27 -0.60
CA PRO A 258 -9.61 11.38 0.23
C PRO A 258 -10.65 12.49 0.27
N ARG A 259 -11.08 12.81 1.49
CA ARG A 259 -11.59 14.14 1.82
C ARG A 259 -10.52 14.83 2.66
N THR A 260 -10.20 16.03 2.23
CA THR A 260 -9.10 16.87 2.68
C THR A 260 -9.04 17.12 4.18
N SER A 261 -10.19 17.13 4.84
CA SER A 261 -10.33 17.30 6.28
C SER A 261 -9.78 16.12 7.10
N TYR A 262 -9.60 14.95 6.49
CA TYR A 262 -9.38 13.71 7.24
C TYR A 262 -7.93 13.47 7.61
N LEU A 263 -6.97 13.89 6.78
CA LEU A 263 -5.55 13.77 7.11
C LEU A 263 -5.12 14.76 8.19
N GLU A 264 -5.70 15.97 8.20
CA GLU A 264 -5.47 16.95 9.26
C GLU A 264 -5.94 16.41 10.62
N LEU A 265 -7.10 15.72 10.66
CA LEU A 265 -7.61 15.07 11.87
C LEU A 265 -6.69 13.99 12.44
N LEU A 266 -5.90 13.32 11.58
CA LEU A 266 -4.97 12.27 12.00
C LEU A 266 -3.63 12.82 12.50
N ALA A 267 -3.36 14.12 12.34
CA ALA A 267 -2.11 14.75 12.75
C ALA A 267 -0.87 13.91 12.34
N VAL A 268 -0.76 13.58 11.04
CA VAL A 268 0.22 12.60 10.52
C VAL A 268 1.65 12.87 10.99
N GLY A 269 2.03 14.15 11.09
CA GLY A 269 3.35 14.58 11.58
C GLY A 269 3.65 14.20 13.04
N GLU A 270 2.64 13.98 13.87
CA GLU A 270 2.79 13.43 15.23
C GLU A 270 2.57 11.92 15.25
N LEU A 271 1.59 11.43 14.49
CA LEU A 271 1.24 10.02 14.42
C LEU A 271 2.44 9.16 13.97
N VAL A 272 3.09 9.52 12.86
CA VAL A 272 4.16 8.70 12.28
C VAL A 272 5.35 8.56 13.23
N PRO A 273 5.94 9.64 13.79
CA PRO A 273 7.03 9.50 14.75
C PRO A 273 6.63 8.74 16.02
N ASN A 274 5.41 8.97 16.54
CA ASN A 274 4.94 8.28 17.73
C ASN A 274 4.71 6.78 17.47
N LEU A 275 4.15 6.42 16.30
CA LEU A 275 3.96 5.04 15.87
C LEU A 275 5.28 4.29 15.86
N LEU A 276 6.29 4.83 15.16
CA LEU A 276 7.65 4.28 15.11
C LEU A 276 8.26 4.19 16.51
N GLY A 277 8.06 5.22 17.34
CA GLY A 277 8.49 5.25 18.74
C GLY A 277 7.94 4.08 19.56
N ARG A 278 6.62 3.83 19.50
CA ARG A 278 6.00 2.69 20.20
C ARG A 278 6.47 1.35 19.66
N GLY A 279 6.66 1.25 18.34
CA GLY A 279 7.21 0.05 17.71
C GLY A 279 8.65 -0.24 18.16
N ALA A 280 9.48 0.79 18.32
CA ALA A 280 10.82 0.62 18.87
C ALA A 280 10.75 0.22 20.35
N GLU A 281 9.98 0.93 21.16
CA GLU A 281 9.90 0.70 22.60
C GLU A 281 9.37 -0.69 22.96
N SER A 282 8.46 -1.27 22.17
CA SER A 282 7.89 -2.61 22.42
C SER A 282 8.93 -3.72 22.52
N TYR A 283 10.09 -3.55 21.87
CA TYR A 283 11.23 -4.48 21.91
C TYR A 283 12.28 -4.14 22.98
N THR A 284 12.19 -2.97 23.62
CA THR A 284 13.17 -2.55 24.65
C THR A 284 12.75 -2.97 26.06
N VAL A 285 11.46 -3.20 26.27
CA VAL A 285 10.95 -3.66 27.55
C VAL A 285 11.09 -5.17 27.60
N ASN A 286 12.12 -5.64 28.32
CA ASN A 286 12.31 -7.05 28.62
C ASN A 286 11.17 -7.52 29.53
N CYS A 287 10.20 -8.24 28.97
CA CYS A 287 9.36 -9.15 29.74
C CYS A 287 10.29 -10.24 30.28
N LYS A 288 10.76 -10.11 31.52
CA LYS A 288 11.35 -11.24 32.23
C LYS A 288 10.20 -12.20 32.54
N ALA A 289 9.86 -13.08 31.61
CA ALA A 289 8.80 -14.05 31.78
C ALA A 289 9.28 -15.44 31.32
N HIS A 290 8.70 -16.48 31.93
CA HIS A 290 9.06 -17.89 31.78
C HIS A 290 9.03 -18.35 30.31
N ASP A 291 9.74 -19.43 29.96
CA ASP A 291 10.01 -19.90 28.58
C ASP A 291 8.81 -19.96 27.60
N GLY A 292 7.55 -19.92 28.08
CA GLY A 292 6.34 -19.85 27.25
C GLY A 292 5.79 -18.44 26.95
N ASP A 293 6.05 -17.44 27.80
CA ASP A 293 5.52 -16.07 27.63
C ASP A 293 6.35 -15.29 26.58
N ASP A 294 7.60 -15.67 26.34
CA ASP A 294 8.49 -15.00 25.38
C ASP A 294 8.02 -15.19 23.92
N VAL A 295 7.48 -16.36 23.58
CA VAL A 295 6.96 -16.64 22.23
C VAL A 295 5.74 -15.76 21.93
N ARG A 296 4.79 -15.66 22.87
CA ARG A 296 3.60 -14.81 22.70
C ARG A 296 3.98 -13.34 22.58
N ALA A 297 4.90 -12.86 23.42
CA ALA A 297 5.39 -11.49 23.35
C ALA A 297 6.12 -11.21 22.02
N CYS A 298 6.87 -12.19 21.49
CA CYS A 298 7.49 -12.10 20.18
C CYS A 298 6.44 -11.97 19.07
N VAL A 299 5.47 -12.88 18.98
CA VAL A 299 4.39 -12.84 17.97
C VAL A 299 3.63 -11.51 18.03
N LEU A 300 3.31 -11.03 19.24
CA LEU A 300 2.62 -9.75 19.40
C LEU A 300 3.42 -8.56 18.84
N ARG A 301 4.73 -8.53 19.07
CA ARG A 301 5.61 -7.47 18.54
C ARG A 301 5.76 -7.57 17.02
N GLU A 302 5.82 -8.78 16.49
CA GLU A 302 5.82 -9.07 15.06
C GLU A 302 4.54 -8.56 14.39
N ASP A 303 3.37 -8.91 14.94
CA ASP A 303 2.07 -8.43 14.48
C ASP A 303 1.96 -6.90 14.53
N PHE A 304 2.54 -6.28 15.57
CA PHE A 304 2.55 -4.83 15.68
C PHE A 304 3.39 -4.18 14.59
N MET A 305 4.55 -4.73 14.24
CA MET A 305 5.35 -4.23 13.11
C MET A 305 4.63 -4.38 11.77
N ASP A 306 3.92 -5.50 11.56
CA ASP A 306 3.14 -5.71 10.35
C ASP A 306 1.95 -4.74 10.24
N ALA A 307 1.26 -4.48 11.37
CA ALA A 307 0.21 -3.48 11.44
C ALA A 307 0.75 -2.07 11.17
N GLN A 308 1.94 -1.73 11.67
CA GLN A 308 2.61 -0.46 11.39
C GLN A 308 2.90 -0.31 9.90
N ALA A 309 3.39 -1.35 9.22
CA ALA A 309 3.61 -1.33 7.78
C ALA A 309 2.31 -1.09 7.01
N SER A 310 1.23 -1.76 7.42
CA SER A 310 -0.10 -1.57 6.83
C SER A 310 -0.60 -0.14 6.98
N LEU A 311 -0.48 0.45 8.18
CA LEU A 311 -0.91 1.82 8.44
C LEU A 311 -0.06 2.84 7.67
N LEU A 312 1.27 2.68 7.66
CA LEU A 312 2.17 3.56 6.93
C LEU A 312 1.87 3.56 5.42
N LEU A 313 1.55 2.42 4.83
CA LEU A 313 1.15 2.34 3.41
C LEU A 313 -0.19 3.03 3.15
N ALA A 314 -1.15 2.89 4.05
CA ALA A 314 -2.45 3.54 3.92
C ALA A 314 -2.32 5.07 4.05
N LEU A 315 -1.53 5.54 5.01
CA LEU A 315 -1.23 6.96 5.18
C LEU A 315 -0.45 7.54 3.99
N ASP A 316 0.53 6.80 3.45
CA ASP A 316 1.27 7.22 2.25
C ASP A 316 0.33 7.43 1.06
N ALA A 317 -0.60 6.50 0.82
CA ALA A 317 -1.59 6.63 -0.23
C ALA A 317 -2.51 7.85 -0.04
N MET A 318 -2.98 8.09 1.19
CA MET A 318 -3.78 9.29 1.50
C MET A 318 -2.98 10.58 1.31
N GLN A 319 -1.74 10.62 1.80
CA GLN A 319 -0.90 11.81 1.78
C GLN A 319 -0.49 12.21 0.37
N GLN A 320 -0.14 11.24 -0.48
CA GLN A 320 0.21 11.52 -1.87
C GLN A 320 -0.98 12.15 -2.63
N TYR A 321 -2.22 11.84 -2.25
CA TYR A 321 -3.39 12.50 -2.83
C TYR A 321 -3.53 13.95 -2.35
N GLU A 322 -3.34 14.20 -1.04
CA GLU A 322 -3.41 15.56 -0.51
C GLU A 322 -2.30 16.46 -1.04
N ASP A 323 -1.07 15.96 -1.14
CA ASP A 323 0.06 16.67 -1.74
C ASP A 323 -0.29 17.14 -3.16
N PHE A 324 -0.89 16.26 -3.98
CA PHE A 324 -1.35 16.63 -5.31
C PHE A 324 -2.41 17.73 -5.28
N ARG A 325 -3.44 17.59 -4.44
CA ARG A 325 -4.54 18.58 -4.38
C ARG A 325 -4.03 19.94 -3.94
N LEU A 326 -3.19 19.98 -2.90
CA LEU A 326 -2.56 21.20 -2.43
C LEU A 326 -1.72 21.84 -3.54
N HIS A 327 -0.98 21.03 -4.29
CA HIS A 327 -0.21 21.50 -5.43
C HIS A 327 -1.11 22.12 -6.53
N GLN A 328 -2.22 21.48 -6.90
CA GLN A 328 -3.19 22.04 -7.85
C GLN A 328 -3.73 23.40 -7.37
N HIS A 329 -4.05 23.52 -6.07
CA HIS A 329 -4.53 24.77 -5.47
C HIS A 329 -3.45 25.86 -5.40
N GLN A 330 -2.21 25.48 -5.11
CA GLN A 330 -1.05 26.37 -5.09
C GLN A 330 -0.73 26.90 -6.49
N GLN A 331 -0.80 26.04 -7.51
CA GLN A 331 -0.63 26.45 -8.91
C GLN A 331 -1.71 27.42 -9.37
N MET A 332 -2.98 27.15 -9.03
CA MET A 332 -4.08 28.10 -9.30
C MET A 332 -3.86 29.46 -8.63
N ARG A 333 -3.08 29.50 -7.55
CA ARG A 333 -2.70 30.72 -6.82
C ARG A 333 -1.33 31.29 -7.23
N GLY A 334 -0.66 30.72 -8.24
CA GLY A 334 0.66 31.15 -8.71
C GLY A 334 1.82 30.87 -7.75
N LEU A 335 1.63 30.00 -6.75
CA LEU A 335 2.66 29.59 -5.80
C LEU A 335 3.40 28.37 -6.36
N LEU A 336 4.68 28.54 -6.74
CA LEU A 336 5.55 27.50 -7.32
C LEU A 336 6.23 26.59 -6.27
N ILE A 337 5.71 26.52 -5.04
CA ILE A 337 6.40 25.82 -3.96
C ILE A 337 5.86 24.40 -3.79
N GLU A 338 6.51 23.42 -4.43
CA GLU A 338 6.36 22.00 -4.08
C GLU A 338 6.94 21.75 -2.68
N ARG A 339 6.10 21.78 -1.64
CA ARG A 339 6.43 21.12 -0.36
C ARG A 339 5.69 19.80 -0.31
N SER A 340 6.17 18.78 -1.02
CA SER A 340 5.66 17.43 -0.86
C SER A 340 5.99 16.92 0.54
N THR A 341 4.95 16.65 1.32
CA THR A 341 5.06 16.07 2.65
C THR A 341 4.89 14.58 2.53
N SER A 342 5.97 13.82 2.33
CA SER A 342 5.89 12.35 2.30
C SER A 342 5.81 11.75 3.71
N VAL A 343 4.93 10.77 3.91
CA VAL A 343 4.87 9.95 5.14
C VAL A 343 6.21 9.27 5.42
N MET A 344 6.88 8.76 4.38
CA MET A 344 8.20 8.15 4.52
C MET A 344 9.26 9.16 4.93
N ARG A 345 9.17 10.40 4.45
CA ARG A 345 10.06 11.48 4.89
C ARG A 345 9.85 11.80 6.37
N GLN A 346 8.61 11.83 6.85
CA GLN A 346 8.33 12.00 8.28
C GLN A 346 8.86 10.82 9.10
N ALA A 347 8.75 9.60 8.58
CA ALA A 347 9.32 8.40 9.21
C ALA A 347 10.86 8.48 9.30
N LEU A 348 11.55 8.88 8.23
CA LEU A 348 13.01 9.07 8.21
C LEU A 348 13.48 10.13 9.22
N GLN A 349 12.68 11.19 9.40
CA GLN A 349 12.97 12.28 10.33
C GLN A 349 12.62 11.95 11.80
N ALA A 350 11.92 10.86 12.05
CA ALA A 350 11.53 10.47 13.40
C ALA A 350 12.76 10.10 14.25
N SER A 351 12.81 10.58 15.49
CA SER A 351 13.92 10.29 16.42
C SER A 351 14.07 8.79 16.72
N ALA A 352 12.96 8.03 16.69
CA ALA A 352 12.95 6.60 16.89
C ALA A 352 13.36 5.79 15.66
N PHE A 353 13.51 6.41 14.48
CA PHE A 353 13.81 5.72 13.23
C PHE A 353 15.05 4.81 13.31
N PRO A 354 16.19 5.24 13.89
CA PRO A 354 17.38 4.39 14.00
C PRO A 354 17.21 3.17 14.88
N GLU A 355 16.26 3.19 15.82
CA GLU A 355 15.95 2.07 16.70
C GLU A 355 14.87 1.16 16.10
N TRP A 356 13.90 1.75 15.39
CA TRP A 356 12.80 1.06 14.74
C TRP A 356 13.24 0.29 13.51
N LEU A 357 14.00 0.93 12.59
CA LEU A 357 14.37 0.35 11.30
C LEU A 357 15.09 -0.99 11.42
N PRO A 358 16.08 -1.20 12.33
CA PRO A 358 16.72 -2.50 12.48
C PRO A 358 15.75 -3.60 12.93
N LYS A 359 14.78 -3.29 13.79
CA LYS A 359 13.78 -4.25 14.29
C LYS A 359 12.81 -4.64 13.18
N PHE A 360 12.30 -3.63 12.48
CA PHE A 360 11.45 -3.80 11.30
C PHE A 360 12.13 -4.65 10.22
N PHE A 361 13.40 -4.34 9.90
CA PHE A 361 14.16 -5.07 8.89
C PHE A 361 14.43 -6.53 9.30
N LYS A 362 14.75 -6.77 10.58
CA LYS A 362 14.90 -8.14 11.10
C LYS A 362 13.59 -8.93 10.93
N ARG A 363 12.44 -8.32 11.25
CA ARG A 363 11.12 -8.93 11.06
C ARG A 363 10.85 -9.27 9.59
N LEU A 364 11.18 -8.37 8.67
CA LEU A 364 11.09 -8.62 7.23
C LEU A 364 11.93 -9.83 6.80
N CYS A 365 13.19 -9.89 7.22
CA CYS A 365 14.08 -11.02 6.89
C CYS A 365 13.58 -12.36 7.44
N ILE A 366 13.08 -12.39 8.69
CA ILE A 366 12.56 -13.61 9.31
C ILE A 366 11.31 -14.10 8.57
N ALA A 367 10.33 -13.22 8.29
CA ALA A 367 9.15 -13.63 7.54
C ALA A 367 9.48 -14.09 6.12
N MET A 368 10.45 -13.44 5.48
CA MET A 368 10.94 -13.88 4.18
C MET A 368 11.51 -15.30 4.26
N SER A 369 12.33 -15.63 5.27
CA SER A 369 12.82 -17.00 5.44
C SER A 369 11.71 -18.00 5.77
N ARG A 370 10.74 -17.63 6.61
CA ARG A 370 9.60 -18.51 6.94
C ARG A 370 8.76 -18.80 5.69
N ALA A 371 8.49 -17.77 4.88
CA ALA A 371 7.78 -17.93 3.62
C ALA A 371 8.54 -18.81 2.63
N ALA A 372 9.85 -18.60 2.47
CA ALA A 372 10.68 -19.44 1.60
C ALA A 372 10.69 -20.91 2.05
N ILE A 373 10.86 -21.17 3.36
CA ILE A 373 10.83 -22.54 3.90
C ILE A 373 9.46 -23.18 3.67
N ALA A 374 8.37 -22.45 3.90
CA ALA A 374 7.02 -22.96 3.66
C ALA A 374 6.77 -23.30 2.18
N ILE A 375 7.28 -22.48 1.25
CA ILE A 375 7.21 -22.75 -0.19
C ILE A 375 8.00 -24.01 -0.55
N GLU A 376 9.22 -24.16 -0.04
CA GLU A 376 10.07 -25.32 -0.32
C GLU A 376 9.41 -26.62 0.17
N GLN A 377 8.87 -26.61 1.39
CA GLN A 377 8.13 -27.75 1.94
C GLN A 377 6.86 -28.08 1.14
N GLN A 378 6.23 -27.10 0.50
CA GLN A 378 5.10 -27.36 -0.41
C GLN A 378 5.54 -28.03 -1.71
N HIS A 379 6.69 -27.65 -2.28
CA HIS A 379 7.20 -28.25 -3.51
C HIS A 379 7.71 -29.68 -3.29
N GLU A 380 8.33 -29.97 -2.15
CA GLU A 380 8.77 -31.33 -1.79
C GLU A 380 7.59 -32.34 -1.79
N LEU A 381 6.38 -31.89 -1.40
CA LEU A 381 5.17 -32.72 -1.43
C LEU A 381 4.61 -32.94 -2.85
N GLU A 382 4.73 -31.95 -3.74
CA GLU A 382 4.28 -32.09 -5.13
C GLU A 382 5.17 -33.04 -5.95
N ASP A 383 6.46 -33.15 -5.58
CA ASP A 383 7.42 -34.07 -6.21
C ASP A 383 7.33 -35.50 -5.63
N ASP A 384 7.02 -35.68 -4.34
CA ASP A 384 6.87 -37.00 -3.69
C ASP A 384 5.54 -37.71 -4.03
N ASP A 385 4.50 -36.98 -4.44
CA ASP A 385 3.21 -37.55 -4.89
C ASP A 385 3.31 -38.29 -6.26
N ILE A 386 4.51 -38.38 -6.85
CA ILE A 386 4.77 -39.07 -8.12
C ILE A 386 5.46 -40.44 -7.92
N GLU A 387 5.95 -40.80 -6.73
CA GLU A 387 6.61 -42.10 -6.51
C GLU A 387 6.16 -42.88 -5.25
N VAL A 388 5.39 -43.95 -5.52
CA VAL A 388 5.45 -45.29 -4.89
C VAL A 388 4.51 -45.62 -3.72
N GLU A 389 3.73 -46.69 -3.96
CA GLU A 389 3.08 -47.55 -2.97
C GLU A 389 4.07 -48.05 -1.89
N GLY A 390 3.78 -47.79 -0.62
CA GLY A 390 4.11 -48.70 0.48
C GLY A 390 5.06 -48.15 1.56
N GLY A 391 4.64 -48.33 2.81
CA GLY A 391 5.51 -48.23 4.00
C GLY A 391 4.95 -47.29 5.06
N ILE A 392 4.34 -47.87 6.08
CA ILE A 392 4.00 -47.21 7.34
C ILE A 392 5.31 -47.07 8.13
N ASP A 393 5.69 -45.84 8.50
CA ASP A 393 6.50 -45.60 9.69
C ASP A 393 5.88 -44.43 10.47
N GLU A 394 5.39 -44.76 11.66
CA GLU A 394 4.91 -43.83 12.67
C GLU A 394 6.13 -43.28 13.44
N ASP A 395 6.64 -42.13 13.03
CA ASP A 395 7.49 -41.30 13.87
C ASP A 395 6.80 -39.94 14.10
N ASP A 396 6.55 -39.67 15.38
CA ASP A 396 5.85 -38.52 15.97
C ASP A 396 6.73 -37.26 15.91
N ASP A 397 7.17 -36.89 14.70
CA ASP A 397 7.96 -35.69 14.46
C ASP A 397 7.02 -34.49 14.23
N PHE A 398 7.21 -33.47 15.06
CA PHE A 398 6.43 -32.26 15.17
C PHE A 398 5.92 -31.75 13.80
N ASN A 399 4.64 -32.00 13.50
CA ASN A 399 3.95 -31.56 12.28
C ASN A 399 3.83 -30.03 12.24
N CYS A 400 4.92 -29.31 11.93
CA CYS A 400 4.87 -27.89 11.52
C CYS A 400 4.53 -27.78 10.02
N ARG A 401 3.46 -28.48 9.59
CA ARG A 401 2.96 -28.51 8.21
C ARG A 401 1.87 -27.46 8.00
N GLU A 402 2.22 -26.18 8.15
CA GLU A 402 1.26 -25.08 7.90
C GLU A 402 1.53 -24.41 6.56
N ALA A 403 0.57 -24.51 5.64
CA ALA A 403 0.57 -23.74 4.40
C ALA A 403 0.60 -22.23 4.71
N LEU A 404 1.36 -21.48 3.91
CA LEU A 404 1.54 -20.05 4.12
C LEU A 404 0.19 -19.30 4.05
N GLU A 405 -0.19 -18.63 5.13
CA GLU A 405 -1.47 -17.92 5.18
C GLU A 405 -1.46 -16.65 4.31
N GLN A 406 -2.60 -16.29 3.72
CA GLN A 406 -2.76 -15.05 2.93
C GLN A 406 -2.40 -13.79 3.75
N SER A 407 -2.71 -13.80 5.05
CA SER A 407 -2.36 -12.76 6.02
C SER A 407 -0.85 -12.54 6.11
N GLN A 408 -0.08 -13.63 6.16
CA GLN A 408 1.38 -13.63 6.25
C GLN A 408 2.03 -13.16 4.95
N ILE A 409 1.53 -13.62 3.80
CA ILE A 409 1.97 -13.16 2.47
C ILE A 409 1.75 -11.65 2.35
N LEU A 410 0.55 -11.17 2.70
CA LEU A 410 0.19 -9.76 2.63
C LEU A 410 1.06 -8.91 3.56
N ALA A 411 1.30 -9.38 4.79
CA ALA A 411 2.17 -8.70 5.75
C ALA A 411 3.61 -8.59 5.23
N LEU A 412 4.18 -9.68 4.71
CA LEU A 412 5.51 -9.70 4.12
C LEU A 412 5.61 -8.70 2.94
N TRP A 413 4.61 -8.71 2.05
CA TRP A 413 4.55 -7.77 0.94
C TRP A 413 4.48 -6.31 1.40
N ARG A 414 3.65 -5.99 2.40
CA ARG A 414 3.55 -4.65 2.96
C ARG A 414 4.88 -4.19 3.56
N CYS A 415 5.56 -5.07 4.27
CA CYS A 415 6.85 -4.78 4.87
C CYS A 415 7.93 -4.49 3.80
N ALA A 416 7.99 -5.29 2.73
CA ALA A 416 8.89 -5.05 1.61
C ALA A 416 8.58 -3.75 0.86
N ALA A 417 7.29 -3.42 0.67
CA ALA A 417 6.86 -2.17 0.05
C ALA A 417 7.26 -0.94 0.88
N ILE A 418 7.11 -0.98 2.21
CA ILE A 418 7.59 0.10 3.09
C ILE A 418 9.10 0.27 3.00
N LEU A 419 9.87 -0.82 2.97
CA LEU A 419 11.32 -0.71 2.81
C LEU A 419 11.70 -0.03 1.48
N GLU A 420 11.04 -0.40 0.38
CA GLU A 420 11.27 0.23 -0.92
C GLU A 420 10.91 1.73 -0.89
N LEU A 421 9.77 2.10 -0.31
CA LEU A 421 9.34 3.50 -0.21
C LEU A 421 10.26 4.34 0.70
N LEU A 422 10.74 3.78 1.81
CA LEU A 422 11.73 4.43 2.67
C LEU A 422 13.03 4.69 1.91
N LEU A 423 13.52 3.70 1.16
CA LEU A 423 14.74 3.85 0.36
C LEU A 423 14.57 4.92 -0.73
N GLN A 424 13.44 4.90 -1.46
CA GLN A 424 13.14 5.90 -2.48
C GLN A 424 13.05 7.31 -1.89
N SER A 425 12.42 7.46 -0.72
CA SER A 425 12.29 8.74 -0.03
C SER A 425 13.64 9.27 0.47
N ASP A 426 14.49 8.39 1.01
CA ASP A 426 15.84 8.72 1.47
C ASP A 426 16.69 9.23 0.29
N VAL A 427 16.74 8.48 -0.81
CA VAL A 427 17.44 8.86 -2.05
C VAL A 427 16.91 10.18 -2.61
N ALA A 428 15.58 10.37 -2.67
CA ALA A 428 14.97 11.61 -3.16
C ALA A 428 15.33 12.83 -2.28
N SER A 429 15.58 12.61 -0.99
CA SER A 429 16.03 13.65 -0.07
C SER A 429 17.55 13.91 -0.11
N GLY A 430 18.28 13.20 -0.97
CA GLY A 430 19.75 13.21 -1.00
C GLY A 430 20.39 12.54 0.21
N GLY A 431 19.60 11.77 0.96
CA GLY A 431 20.03 11.02 2.13
C GLY A 431 20.54 9.63 1.77
N ASP A 432 21.18 9.00 2.74
CA ASP A 432 21.68 7.63 2.67
C ASP A 432 21.65 6.98 4.07
N GLN A 433 20.62 7.33 4.83
CA GLN A 433 20.42 6.93 6.22
C GLN A 433 19.94 5.47 6.32
N VAL A 434 19.00 5.06 5.46
CA VAL A 434 18.38 3.72 5.47
C VAL A 434 19.45 2.64 5.30
N LEU A 435 20.19 2.70 4.19
CA LEU A 435 21.25 1.74 3.89
C LEU A 435 22.36 1.80 4.96
N GLY A 436 22.60 2.98 5.55
CA GLY A 436 23.71 3.21 6.47
C GLY A 436 23.47 2.61 7.84
N ILE A 437 22.24 2.77 8.34
CA ILE A 437 21.78 2.13 9.57
C ILE A 437 21.78 0.61 9.39
N LEU A 438 21.21 0.10 8.30
CA LEU A 438 21.10 -1.36 8.09
C LEU A 438 22.46 -2.03 7.91
N LEU A 439 23.38 -1.43 7.15
CA LEU A 439 24.74 -1.95 7.03
C LEU A 439 25.50 -1.95 8.36
N ARG A 440 25.23 -0.99 9.25
CA ARG A 440 25.87 -0.90 10.57
C ARG A 440 25.28 -1.88 11.58
N THR A 441 23.96 -2.08 11.56
CA THR A 441 23.21 -2.74 12.66
C THR A 441 22.64 -4.11 12.31
N ARG A 442 22.56 -4.45 11.01
CA ARG A 442 21.87 -5.63 10.48
C ARG A 442 22.62 -6.31 9.33
N LYS A 443 23.95 -6.15 9.28
CA LYS A 443 24.78 -6.83 8.27
C LYS A 443 24.62 -8.35 8.33
N ASP A 444 24.52 -8.90 9.53
CA ASP A 444 24.21 -10.30 9.81
C ASP A 444 22.92 -10.75 9.11
N CYS A 445 21.83 -9.98 9.24
CA CYS A 445 20.56 -10.32 8.60
C CYS A 445 20.64 -10.22 7.07
N ILE A 446 21.33 -9.21 6.53
CA ILE A 446 21.56 -9.08 5.08
C ILE A 446 22.32 -10.29 4.55
N ASP A 447 23.40 -10.67 5.23
CA ASP A 447 24.29 -11.74 4.79
C ASP A 447 23.60 -13.11 4.91
N MET A 448 22.86 -13.35 5.99
CA MET A 448 22.20 -14.63 6.26
C MET A 448 20.92 -14.85 5.45
N TYR A 449 20.10 -13.81 5.27
CA TYR A 449 18.79 -13.96 4.65
C TYR A 449 18.77 -13.50 3.20
N LEU A 450 19.24 -12.29 2.90
CA LEU A 450 19.06 -11.71 1.58
C LEU A 450 20.14 -12.13 0.57
N ARG A 451 21.38 -12.31 1.02
CA ARG A 451 22.47 -12.75 0.14
C ARG A 451 22.48 -14.25 -0.10
N THR A 452 21.75 -15.00 0.70
CA THR A 452 21.53 -16.43 0.49
C THR A 452 20.58 -16.60 -0.70
N PRO A 453 21.03 -17.15 -1.84
CA PRO A 453 20.20 -17.23 -3.03
C PRO A 453 18.94 -18.06 -2.82
N ARG A 454 19.01 -19.10 -1.97
CA ARG A 454 17.91 -20.02 -1.66
C ARG A 454 16.58 -19.30 -1.40
N PHE A 455 16.53 -18.39 -0.42
CA PHE A 455 15.28 -17.73 -0.04
C PHE A 455 14.73 -16.80 -1.13
N MET A 456 15.61 -16.08 -1.82
CA MET A 456 15.22 -15.19 -2.92
C MET A 456 14.69 -15.97 -4.11
N THR A 457 15.34 -17.09 -4.45
CA THR A 457 14.90 -17.99 -5.51
C THR A 457 13.53 -18.57 -5.20
N ALA A 458 13.35 -19.16 -4.01
CA ALA A 458 12.07 -19.74 -3.59
C ALA A 458 10.90 -18.76 -3.72
N LEU A 459 11.08 -17.51 -3.28
CA LEU A 459 10.05 -16.47 -3.44
C LEU A 459 9.83 -16.05 -4.89
N SER A 460 10.90 -15.97 -5.70
CA SER A 460 10.82 -15.55 -7.10
C SER A 460 10.19 -16.57 -8.03
N THR A 461 10.14 -17.83 -7.62
CA THR A 461 9.57 -18.95 -8.39
C THR A 461 8.34 -19.55 -7.72
N SER A 462 7.76 -18.89 -6.72
CA SER A 462 6.69 -19.47 -5.91
C SER A 462 5.34 -19.56 -6.63
N GLY A 463 5.19 -18.94 -7.81
CA GLY A 463 3.91 -18.82 -8.51
C GLY A 463 2.90 -17.89 -7.81
N ILE A 464 3.29 -17.23 -6.72
CA ILE A 464 2.47 -16.30 -5.94
C ILE A 464 2.97 -14.89 -6.23
N SER A 465 2.19 -14.12 -6.99
CA SER A 465 2.56 -12.78 -7.48
C SER A 465 3.07 -11.83 -6.39
N HIS A 466 2.50 -11.88 -5.18
CA HIS A 466 2.94 -11.06 -4.05
C HIS A 466 4.35 -11.41 -3.57
N LEU A 467 4.71 -12.69 -3.56
CA LEU A 467 6.02 -13.15 -3.11
C LEU A 467 7.10 -12.91 -4.18
N GLU A 468 6.74 -13.07 -5.45
CA GLU A 468 7.60 -12.71 -6.58
C GLU A 468 7.91 -11.20 -6.59
N ASP A 469 6.90 -10.38 -6.32
CA ASP A 469 7.07 -8.92 -6.21
C ASP A 469 7.87 -8.53 -4.94
N VAL A 470 7.78 -9.28 -3.84
CA VAL A 470 8.68 -9.15 -2.68
C VAL A 470 10.13 -9.44 -3.09
N ALA A 471 10.38 -10.56 -3.77
CA ALA A 471 11.71 -10.93 -4.23
C ALA A 471 12.30 -9.86 -5.17
N LEU A 472 11.48 -9.29 -6.05
CA LEU A 472 11.90 -8.20 -6.93
C LEU A 472 12.32 -6.94 -6.15
N LYS A 473 11.52 -6.49 -5.16
CA LYS A 473 11.84 -5.32 -4.33
C LYS A 473 13.12 -5.53 -3.52
N LEU A 474 13.27 -6.71 -2.91
CA LEU A 474 14.46 -7.05 -2.12
C LEU A 474 15.71 -7.17 -3.00
N SER A 475 15.58 -7.64 -4.24
CA SER A 475 16.67 -7.65 -5.21
C SER A 475 17.17 -6.24 -5.55
N ARG A 476 16.25 -5.30 -5.83
CA ARG A 476 16.58 -3.88 -6.04
C ARG A 476 17.23 -3.24 -4.82
N PHE A 477 16.78 -3.60 -3.62
CA PHE A 477 17.40 -3.17 -2.37
C PHE A 477 18.85 -3.68 -2.27
N LEU A 478 19.11 -4.94 -2.60
CA LEU A 478 20.47 -5.50 -2.64
C LEU A 478 21.36 -4.82 -3.68
N GLU A 479 20.83 -4.47 -4.84
CA GLU A 479 21.55 -3.70 -5.86
C GLU A 479 21.96 -2.32 -5.32
N SER A 480 21.03 -1.61 -4.69
CA SER A 480 21.28 -0.32 -4.05
C SER A 480 22.37 -0.39 -2.97
N LEU A 481 22.38 -1.48 -2.18
CA LEU A 481 23.45 -1.75 -1.21
C LEU A 481 24.81 -1.97 -1.88
N ARG A 482 24.88 -2.70 -3.00
CA ARG A 482 26.13 -2.95 -3.74
C ARG A 482 26.70 -1.66 -4.31
N ASP A 483 25.84 -0.81 -4.88
CA ASP A 483 26.27 0.45 -5.49
C ASP A 483 26.84 1.41 -4.45
N ARG A 484 26.24 1.48 -3.26
CA ARG A 484 26.80 2.22 -2.13
C ARG A 484 28.18 1.70 -1.72
N GLN A 485 28.34 0.39 -1.59
CA GLN A 485 29.64 -0.21 -1.21
C GLN A 485 30.73 0.07 -2.25
N ARG A 486 30.37 0.14 -3.53
CA ARG A 486 31.30 0.56 -4.60
C ARG A 486 31.64 2.05 -4.51
N GLY A 487 30.68 2.90 -4.18
CA GLY A 487 30.88 4.33 -3.98
C GLY A 487 31.79 4.66 -2.79
N GLN A 488 31.76 3.87 -1.71
CA GLN A 488 32.66 4.04 -0.56
C GLN A 488 34.10 3.54 -0.77
N ARG A 489 34.34 2.76 -1.84
CA ARG A 489 35.67 2.21 -2.19
C ARG A 489 36.41 3.04 -3.24
N LYS A 490 35.76 4.06 -3.79
CA LYS A 490 36.37 5.09 -4.64
C LYS A 490 36.64 6.31 -3.76
#